data_AF-A0A6J6IXV5-F1
#
_entry.id   AF-A0A6J6IXV5-F1
#
_cell.length_a   1.000
_cell.length_b   1.000
_cell.length_c   1.000
_cell.angle_alpha   90.00
_cell.angle_beta   90.00
_cell.angle_gamma   90.00
#
_symmetry.space_group_name_H-M   'P 1'
#
loop_
_entity.id
_entity.type
_entity.pdbx_description
1 polymer ?
#
loop_
_entity_poly.entity_id
_entity_poly.type
_entity_poly.pdbx_seq_one_letter_code
_entity_poly.pdbx_strand_id
1 'polypeptide(L)'
;MPQFEWLENEIKNSDRLVVLASHHPLSKMFNGYSPTGKRVCVEEITQMLLKYPKVIAWFAGHEHRHHVAWIGSEIEEQGFWQIETASHADWPQQSRTIEIVQSANGEIFIALTVIDHAAGTTYGKAQTPLEMAALSRLISANVWQKRESLGAKHSADWAMGAPHERNTVLRLSARS
;
A
#
# COMPACT_ATOMS: atom_id res chain seq x y z
N MET A 1 -14.61 3.45 20.89
CA MET A 1 -13.79 4.28 19.97
C MET A 1 -14.57 4.44 18.67
N PRO A 2 -15.16 5.62 18.39
CA PRO A 2 -16.20 5.76 17.36
C PRO A 2 -15.78 5.29 15.95
N GLN A 3 -14.55 5.58 15.52
CA GLN A 3 -14.07 5.19 14.18
C GLN A 3 -13.87 3.67 14.04
N PHE A 4 -13.34 3.01 15.08
CA PHE A 4 -13.07 1.58 15.05
C PHE A 4 -14.37 0.76 15.04
N GLU A 5 -15.32 1.15 15.90
CA GLU A 5 -16.66 0.55 15.95
C GLU A 5 -17.44 0.81 14.67
N TRP A 6 -17.34 2.02 14.12
CA TRP A 6 -17.93 2.34 12.81
C TRP A 6 -17.36 1.45 11.71
N LEU A 7 -16.02 1.32 11.61
CA LEU A 7 -15.38 0.48 10.60
C LEU A 7 -15.83 -0.98 10.72
N GLU A 8 -15.85 -1.53 11.93
CA GLU A 8 -16.33 -2.90 12.15
C GLU A 8 -17.79 -3.06 11.71
N ASN A 9 -18.65 -2.08 11.98
CA ASN A 9 -20.06 -2.12 11.55
C ASN A 9 -20.22 -2.05 10.02
N GLU A 10 -19.45 -1.20 9.32
CA GLU A 10 -19.46 -1.15 7.85
C GLU A 10 -19.07 -2.51 7.25
N ILE A 11 -18.00 -3.11 7.77
CA ILE A 11 -17.53 -4.43 7.31
C ILE A 11 -18.59 -5.48 7.63
N LYS A 12 -19.05 -5.56 8.88
CA LYS A 12 -20.02 -6.57 9.32
C LYS A 12 -21.27 -6.58 8.45
N ASN A 13 -21.80 -5.40 8.11
CA ASN A 13 -23.07 -5.27 7.38
C ASN A 13 -22.92 -5.29 5.85
N SER A 14 -21.70 -5.31 5.30
CA SER A 14 -21.49 -5.37 3.85
C SER A 14 -21.89 -6.72 3.26
N ASP A 15 -22.59 -6.70 2.14
CA ASP A 15 -22.93 -7.85 1.28
C ASP A 15 -21.90 -8.07 0.15
N ARG A 16 -20.82 -7.27 0.13
CA ARG A 16 -19.78 -7.28 -0.91
C ARG A 16 -18.41 -7.53 -0.30
N LEU A 17 -17.44 -7.83 -1.17
CA LEU A 17 -16.02 -7.79 -0.81
C LEU A 17 -15.64 -6.37 -0.41
N VAL A 18 -14.77 -6.26 0.60
CA VAL A 18 -14.35 -5.01 1.21
C VAL A 18 -12.86 -4.80 0.98
N VAL A 19 -12.54 -3.59 0.53
CA VAL A 19 -11.18 -3.07 0.41
C VAL A 19 -11.04 -1.86 1.32
N LEU A 20 -10.02 -1.86 2.17
CA LEU A 20 -9.70 -0.72 3.01
C LEU A 20 -8.74 0.21 2.27
N ALA A 21 -8.88 1.51 2.52
CA ALA A 21 -7.93 2.52 2.07
C ALA A 21 -7.62 3.48 3.22
N SER A 22 -6.34 3.74 3.47
CA SER A 22 -5.90 4.70 4.48
C SER A 22 -4.57 5.34 4.09
N HIS A 23 -4.20 6.42 4.78
CA HIS A 23 -2.86 6.98 4.63
C HIS A 23 -1.79 6.05 5.23
N HIS A 24 -1.95 5.64 6.49
CA HIS A 24 -0.97 4.81 7.19
C HIS A 24 -1.27 3.31 6.98
N PRO A 25 -0.24 2.47 6.72
CA PRO A 25 -0.38 1.02 6.75
C PRO A 25 -0.52 0.51 8.18
N LEU A 26 -0.99 -0.73 8.33
CA LEU A 26 -1.22 -1.40 9.61
C LEU A 26 0.04 -1.41 10.49
N SER A 27 1.21 -1.64 9.89
CA SER A 27 2.52 -1.64 10.56
C SER A 27 2.89 -0.33 11.24
N LYS A 28 2.18 0.78 10.93
CA LYS A 28 2.42 2.11 11.51
C LYS A 28 1.42 2.47 12.59
N MET A 29 0.46 1.59 12.88
CA MET A 29 -0.55 1.78 13.92
C MET A 29 -0.10 1.18 15.26
N PHE A 30 1.16 1.34 15.64
CA PHE A 30 1.74 0.72 16.85
C PHE A 30 1.82 1.68 18.06
N ASN A 31 1.63 2.98 17.86
CA ASN A 31 1.78 3.95 18.94
C ASN A 31 0.49 4.09 19.77
N GLY A 32 0.46 3.39 20.90
CA GLY A 32 -0.64 3.46 21.87
C GLY A 32 -0.68 4.72 22.74
N TYR A 33 0.36 5.57 22.71
CA TYR A 33 0.41 6.75 23.57
C TYR A 33 -0.69 7.76 23.21
N SER A 34 -1.46 8.16 24.22
CA SER A 34 -2.53 9.12 24.05
C SER A 34 -2.92 9.76 25.37
N PRO A 35 -2.93 11.10 25.46
CA PRO A 35 -3.32 11.80 26.69
C PRO A 35 -4.83 11.79 26.93
N THR A 36 -5.65 11.44 25.94
CA THR A 36 -7.12 11.58 25.98
C THR A 36 -7.87 10.24 25.96
N GLY A 37 -7.16 9.13 26.18
CA GLY A 37 -7.74 7.78 26.27
C GLY A 37 -7.10 6.77 25.31
N LYS A 38 -7.49 5.51 25.44
CA LYS A 38 -6.91 4.36 24.72
C LYS A 38 -6.97 4.54 23.19
N ARG A 39 -5.86 4.33 22.50
CA ARG A 39 -5.81 4.15 21.04
C ARG A 39 -6.00 2.70 20.67
N VAL A 40 -6.66 2.47 19.54
CA VAL A 40 -6.71 1.15 18.90
C VAL A 40 -5.45 1.01 18.04
N CYS A 41 -4.70 -0.06 18.26
CA CYS A 41 -3.40 -0.29 17.64
C CYS A 41 -3.39 -1.60 16.82
N VAL A 42 -2.23 -1.90 16.26
CA VAL A 42 -2.00 -2.94 15.26
C VAL A 42 -2.65 -4.28 15.62
N GLU A 43 -2.54 -4.75 16.86
CA GLU A 43 -3.09 -6.03 17.29
C GLU A 43 -4.63 -6.03 17.25
N GLU A 44 -5.26 -5.02 17.82
CA GLU A 44 -6.73 -4.90 17.88
C GLU A 44 -7.35 -4.74 16.49
N ILE A 45 -6.69 -3.97 15.61
CA ILE A 45 -7.12 -3.78 14.23
C ILE A 45 -6.99 -5.09 13.46
N THR A 46 -5.84 -5.76 13.57
CA THR A 46 -5.59 -7.04 12.90
C THR A 46 -6.63 -8.07 13.33
N GLN A 47 -6.83 -8.24 14.64
CA GLN A 47 -7.80 -9.20 15.17
C GLN A 47 -9.22 -8.92 14.71
N MET A 48 -9.64 -7.66 14.62
CA MET A 48 -10.98 -7.32 14.13
C MET A 48 -11.11 -7.64 12.65
N LEU A 49 -10.17 -7.20 11.80
CA LEU A 49 -10.26 -7.40 10.35
C LEU A 49 -10.24 -8.90 9.98
N LEU A 50 -9.45 -9.71 10.67
CA LEU A 50 -9.38 -11.16 10.43
C LEU A 50 -10.66 -11.92 10.79
N LYS A 51 -11.59 -11.33 11.56
CA LYS A 51 -12.92 -11.94 11.79
C LYS A 51 -13.81 -11.93 10.56
N TYR A 52 -13.47 -11.12 9.54
CA TYR A 52 -14.35 -10.86 8.41
C TYR A 52 -13.71 -11.32 7.10
N PRO A 53 -14.06 -12.53 6.61
CA PRO A 53 -13.59 -13.03 5.31
C PRO A 53 -13.99 -12.14 4.13
N LYS A 54 -14.86 -11.15 4.26
CA LYS A 54 -15.09 -10.24 3.13
C LYS A 54 -13.99 -9.19 2.94
N VAL A 55 -13.08 -9.00 3.90
CA VAL A 55 -11.94 -8.09 3.76
C VAL A 55 -10.86 -8.77 2.91
N ILE A 56 -10.58 -8.21 1.73
CA ILE A 56 -9.70 -8.85 0.73
C ILE A 56 -8.39 -8.10 0.53
N ALA A 57 -8.39 -6.78 0.76
CA ALA A 57 -7.20 -5.95 0.60
C ALA A 57 -7.25 -4.70 1.47
N TRP A 58 -6.07 -4.16 1.75
CA TRP A 58 -5.88 -2.85 2.36
C TRP A 58 -4.82 -2.05 1.61
N PHE A 59 -5.25 -0.97 0.95
CA PHE A 59 -4.38 -0.02 0.28
C PHE A 59 -3.88 1.06 1.24
N ALA A 60 -2.56 1.27 1.27
CA ALA A 60 -1.94 2.25 2.15
C ALA A 60 -0.80 3.03 1.46
N GLY A 61 -0.48 4.19 2.03
CA GLY A 61 0.66 5.01 1.62
C GLY A 61 1.64 5.19 2.78
N HIS A 62 1.97 6.46 3.08
CA HIS A 62 2.83 6.91 4.19
C HIS A 62 4.32 6.54 4.08
N GLU A 63 4.64 5.28 3.78
CA GLU A 63 6.02 4.80 3.70
C GLU A 63 6.72 5.13 2.37
N HIS A 64 5.96 5.66 1.41
CA HIS A 64 6.43 6.08 0.09
C HIS A 64 7.17 4.96 -0.65
N ARG A 65 6.70 3.72 -0.52
CA ARG A 65 7.28 2.53 -1.16
C ARG A 65 6.23 1.62 -1.76
N HIS A 66 6.63 0.87 -2.77
CA HIS A 66 5.93 -0.34 -3.15
C HIS A 66 6.23 -1.46 -2.16
N HIS A 67 5.19 -2.04 -1.56
CA HIS A 67 5.32 -3.21 -0.69
C HIS A 67 4.02 -4.01 -0.69
N VAL A 68 4.13 -5.33 -0.54
CA VAL A 68 2.99 -6.22 -0.44
C VAL A 68 3.21 -7.17 0.72
N ALA A 69 2.22 -7.29 1.60
CA ALA A 69 2.27 -8.21 2.72
C ALA A 69 0.94 -8.95 2.88
N TRP A 70 1.02 -10.25 3.18
CA TRP A 70 -0.15 -11.00 3.63
C TRP A 70 -0.39 -10.73 5.12
N ILE A 71 -1.63 -10.38 5.47
CA ILE A 71 -2.07 -10.20 6.85
C ILE A 71 -3.08 -11.30 7.16
N GLY A 72 -2.69 -12.27 7.99
CA GLY A 72 -3.56 -13.41 8.33
C GLY A 72 -2.76 -14.65 8.71
N SER A 73 -3.47 -15.77 8.85
CA SER A 73 -2.83 -17.07 9.04
C SER A 73 -2.13 -17.52 7.74
N GLU A 74 -1.20 -18.47 7.83
CA GLU A 74 -0.59 -19.11 6.65
C GLU A 74 -1.61 -19.85 5.76
N ILE A 75 -2.82 -20.10 6.28
CA ILE A 75 -3.95 -20.61 5.50
C ILE A 75 -4.59 -19.43 4.76
N GLU A 76 -4.50 -19.43 3.42
CA GLU A 76 -4.95 -18.36 2.50
C GLU A 76 -6.47 -18.07 2.53
N GLU A 77 -7.22 -18.73 3.40
CA GLU A 77 -8.66 -18.55 3.61
C GLU A 77 -8.97 -17.52 4.71
N GLN A 78 -8.00 -17.17 5.56
CA GLN A 78 -8.18 -16.28 6.71
C GLN A 78 -7.12 -15.17 6.73
N GLY A 79 -7.24 -14.25 5.78
CA GLY A 79 -6.35 -13.09 5.68
C GLY A 79 -6.70 -12.14 4.54
N PHE A 80 -5.85 -11.15 4.31
CA PHE A 80 -5.99 -10.18 3.22
C PHE A 80 -4.62 -9.61 2.83
N TRP A 81 -4.54 -9.02 1.64
CA TRP A 81 -3.32 -8.38 1.16
C TRP A 81 -3.23 -6.91 1.59
N GLN A 82 -2.21 -6.53 2.36
CA GLN A 82 -1.82 -5.13 2.49
C GLN A 82 -0.94 -4.73 1.31
N ILE A 83 -1.33 -3.67 0.61
CA ILE A 83 -0.66 -3.18 -0.59
C ILE A 83 -0.29 -1.71 -0.37
N GLU A 84 1.00 -1.43 -0.28
CA GLU A 84 1.55 -0.08 -0.18
C GLU A 84 2.02 0.41 -1.56
N THR A 85 1.82 1.69 -1.84
CA THR A 85 2.26 2.33 -3.10
C THR A 85 3.31 3.40 -2.88
N ALA A 86 4.29 3.48 -3.80
CA ALA A 86 5.27 4.55 -3.82
C ALA A 86 4.60 5.93 -3.96
N SER A 87 5.29 6.96 -3.46
CA SER A 87 4.82 8.35 -3.57
C SER A 87 5.14 8.92 -4.94
N HIS A 88 4.29 9.84 -5.42
CA HIS A 88 4.60 10.66 -6.59
C HIS A 88 5.55 11.82 -6.29
N ALA A 89 5.87 12.08 -5.01
CA ALA A 89 6.81 13.14 -4.64
C ALA A 89 8.27 12.65 -4.57
N ASP A 90 8.47 11.37 -4.25
CA ASP A 90 9.80 10.80 -4.00
C ASP A 90 10.20 9.85 -5.12
N TRP A 91 11.51 9.67 -5.33
CA TRP A 91 12.01 8.60 -6.20
C TRP A 91 11.44 7.24 -5.76
N PRO A 92 10.88 6.43 -6.68
CA PRO A 92 10.97 6.50 -8.15
C PRO A 92 9.86 7.29 -8.89
N GLN A 93 8.93 7.96 -8.20
CA GLN A 93 7.74 8.62 -8.79
C GLN A 93 6.90 7.68 -9.66
N GLN A 94 6.57 6.51 -9.11
CA GLN A 94 5.80 5.48 -9.79
C GLN A 94 4.32 5.51 -9.37
N SER A 95 3.44 5.20 -10.32
CA SER A 95 2.04 4.84 -10.06
C SER A 95 1.88 3.33 -10.02
N ARG A 96 0.75 2.86 -9.52
CA ARG A 96 0.38 1.44 -9.57
C ARG A 96 -1.09 1.30 -9.96
N THR A 97 -1.39 0.52 -10.98
CA THR A 97 -2.77 0.03 -11.18
C THR A 97 -2.99 -1.17 -10.28
N ILE A 98 -4.22 -1.25 -9.75
CA ILE A 98 -4.67 -2.36 -8.93
C ILE A 98 -6.00 -2.82 -9.53
N GLU A 99 -5.98 -4.00 -10.15
CA GLU A 99 -7.14 -4.58 -10.81
C GLU A 99 -7.60 -5.79 -10.01
N ILE A 100 -8.86 -5.78 -9.58
CA ILE A 100 -9.44 -6.86 -8.79
C ILE A 100 -10.43 -7.60 -9.69
N VAL A 101 -10.21 -8.89 -9.87
CA VAL A 101 -11.10 -9.78 -10.63
C VAL A 101 -11.49 -10.98 -9.78
N GLN A 102 -12.75 -11.40 -9.92
CA GLN A 102 -13.25 -12.61 -9.28
C GLN A 102 -13.55 -13.64 -10.36
N SER A 103 -13.06 -14.87 -10.20
CA SER A 103 -13.34 -15.98 -11.10
C SER A 103 -14.72 -16.58 -10.82
N ALA A 104 -15.22 -17.40 -11.75
CA ALA A 104 -16.53 -18.04 -11.62
C ALA A 104 -16.64 -19.00 -10.41
N ASN A 105 -15.50 -19.56 -9.95
CA ASN A 105 -15.43 -20.39 -8.74
C ASN A 105 -15.22 -19.58 -7.44
N GLY A 106 -15.25 -18.24 -7.52
CA GLY A 106 -15.22 -17.35 -6.35
C GLY A 106 -13.83 -16.94 -5.88
N GLU A 107 -12.75 -17.43 -6.50
CA GLU A 107 -11.39 -16.98 -6.20
C GLU A 107 -11.18 -15.53 -6.64
N ILE A 108 -10.30 -14.83 -5.96
CA ILE A 108 -10.04 -13.41 -6.19
C ILE A 108 -8.59 -13.24 -6.60
N PHE A 109 -8.36 -12.49 -7.68
CA PHE A 109 -7.04 -12.11 -8.14
C PHE A 109 -6.91 -10.59 -8.10
N ILE A 110 -5.78 -10.12 -7.57
CA ILE A 110 -5.44 -8.70 -7.52
C ILE A 110 -4.17 -8.51 -8.36
N ALA A 111 -4.32 -8.01 -9.58
CA ALA A 111 -3.21 -7.71 -10.46
C ALA A 111 -2.66 -6.32 -10.13
N LEU A 112 -1.35 -6.26 -9.85
CA LEU A 112 -0.60 -5.05 -9.58
C LEU A 112 0.32 -4.77 -10.75
N THR A 113 0.22 -3.58 -11.34
CA THR A 113 1.16 -3.13 -12.38
C THR A 113 1.72 -1.75 -12.03
N VAL A 114 3.04 -1.67 -11.90
CA VAL A 114 3.76 -0.42 -11.68
C VAL A 114 3.89 0.33 -13.00
N ILE A 115 3.64 1.63 -12.96
CA ILE A 115 3.64 2.53 -14.10
C ILE A 115 4.59 3.68 -13.82
N ASP A 116 5.60 3.82 -14.69
CA ASP A 116 6.45 5.00 -14.74
C ASP A 116 5.77 6.13 -15.52
N HIS A 117 5.99 7.38 -15.11
CA HIS A 117 5.51 8.51 -15.91
C HIS A 117 6.27 8.62 -17.25
N ALA A 118 5.57 9.07 -18.29
CA ALA A 118 6.08 9.12 -19.67
C ALA A 118 7.17 10.17 -19.96
N ALA A 119 7.70 10.83 -18.93
CA ALA A 119 8.70 11.87 -19.15
C ALA A 119 10.03 11.27 -19.63
N GLY A 120 10.74 12.05 -20.46
CA GLY A 120 12.07 11.70 -20.92
C GLY A 120 13.10 11.63 -19.79
N THR A 121 14.32 11.22 -20.14
CA THR A 121 15.45 11.17 -19.21
C THR A 121 16.04 12.54 -18.88
N THR A 122 15.71 13.57 -19.67
CA THR A 122 16.15 14.95 -19.48
C THR A 122 14.95 15.90 -19.44
N TYR A 123 15.11 17.05 -18.77
CA TYR A 123 14.04 18.02 -18.55
C TYR A 123 14.07 19.25 -19.46
N GLY A 124 14.97 19.30 -20.44
CA GLY A 124 15.08 20.43 -21.37
C GLY A 124 15.10 21.77 -20.64
N LYS A 125 14.10 22.62 -20.91
CA LYS A 125 13.91 23.92 -20.21
C LYS A 125 12.78 23.91 -19.18
N ALA A 126 12.16 22.76 -18.90
CA ALA A 126 11.01 22.62 -18.00
C ALA A 126 9.82 23.52 -18.38
N GLN A 127 9.53 23.66 -19.68
CA GLN A 127 8.45 24.53 -20.18
C GLN A 127 7.19 23.75 -20.59
N THR A 128 7.31 22.44 -20.80
CA THR A 128 6.17 21.55 -21.07
C THR A 128 5.88 20.62 -19.87
N PRO A 129 4.67 20.06 -19.75
CA PRO A 129 4.36 19.11 -18.68
C PRO A 129 5.30 17.90 -18.61
N LEU A 130 5.72 17.36 -19.76
CA LEU A 130 6.66 16.22 -19.79
C LEU A 130 8.07 16.64 -19.32
N GLU A 131 8.53 17.82 -19.73
CA GLU A 131 9.81 18.35 -19.25
C GLU A 131 9.78 18.65 -17.74
N MET A 132 8.69 19.23 -17.22
CA MET A 132 8.50 19.45 -15.79
C MET A 132 8.46 18.13 -15.01
N ALA A 133 7.81 17.09 -15.54
CA ALA A 133 7.81 15.77 -14.93
C ALA A 133 9.21 15.13 -14.93
N ALA A 134 10.01 15.31 -15.98
CA ALA A 134 11.41 14.88 -16.00
C ALA A 134 12.26 15.64 -14.96
N LEU A 135 12.01 16.95 -14.76
CA LEU A 135 12.68 17.74 -13.72
C LEU A 135 12.27 17.22 -12.33
N SER A 136 10.99 16.93 -12.13
CA SER A 136 10.46 16.37 -10.88
C SER A 136 11.16 15.06 -10.53
N ARG A 137 11.33 14.15 -11.50
CA ARG A 137 12.05 12.87 -11.33
C ARG A 137 13.50 13.06 -10.90
N LEU A 138 14.19 14.05 -11.47
CA LEU A 138 15.57 14.36 -11.08
C LEU A 138 15.64 14.89 -9.64
N ILE A 139 14.73 15.79 -9.27
CA ILE A 139 14.69 16.36 -7.92
C ILE A 139 14.25 15.31 -6.90
N SER A 140 13.32 14.43 -7.25
CA SER A 140 12.81 13.38 -6.36
C SER A 140 13.87 12.34 -5.99
N ALA A 141 14.94 12.21 -6.80
CA ALA A 141 16.11 11.40 -6.48
C ALA A 141 16.99 12.02 -5.39
N ASN A 142 16.79 13.31 -5.05
CA ASN A 142 17.54 14.01 -4.01
C ASN A 142 17.01 13.70 -2.59
N VAL A 143 16.90 12.42 -2.24
CA VAL A 143 16.42 11.98 -0.92
C VAL A 143 17.62 11.80 0.00
N TRP A 144 17.92 12.81 0.83
CA TRP A 144 19.10 12.77 1.71
C TRP A 144 19.05 11.61 2.71
N GLN A 145 17.84 11.20 3.14
CA GLN A 145 17.63 10.04 4.03
C GLN A 145 18.02 8.70 3.40
N LYS A 146 18.25 8.67 2.08
CA LYS A 146 18.68 7.48 1.33
C LYS A 146 20.17 7.54 0.92
N ARG A 147 20.91 8.56 1.37
CA ARG A 147 22.36 8.66 1.15
C ARG A 147 23.12 7.85 2.19
N GLU A 148 23.91 6.89 1.73
CA GLU A 148 24.74 6.04 2.58
C GLU A 148 25.68 6.85 3.49
N SER A 149 26.30 7.90 2.96
CA SER A 149 27.18 8.81 3.71
C SER A 149 26.50 9.57 4.87
N LEU A 150 25.16 9.58 4.91
CA LEU A 150 24.36 10.18 5.98
C LEU A 150 23.66 9.13 6.87
N GLY A 151 24.07 7.85 6.78
CA GLY A 151 23.54 6.78 7.62
C GLY A 151 22.21 6.21 7.13
N ALA A 152 21.96 6.22 5.82
CA ALA A 152 20.76 5.62 5.25
C ALA A 152 20.60 4.14 5.67
N LYS A 153 19.40 3.80 6.17
CA LYS A 153 19.05 2.42 6.56
C LYS A 153 18.69 1.53 5.38
N HIS A 154 18.39 2.15 4.24
CA HIS A 154 17.90 1.48 3.04
C HIS A 154 18.55 2.10 1.81
N SER A 155 18.74 1.29 0.78
CA SER A 155 19.25 1.72 -0.53
C SER A 155 18.29 2.70 -1.23
N ALA A 156 18.82 3.43 -2.22
CA ALA A 156 18.05 4.41 -2.99
C ALA A 156 16.87 3.79 -3.76
N ASP A 157 16.95 2.52 -4.11
CA ASP A 157 15.91 1.78 -4.83
C ASP A 157 14.87 1.11 -3.92
N TRP A 158 15.01 1.22 -2.59
CA TRP A 158 14.09 0.59 -1.64
C TRP A 158 12.62 0.97 -1.86
N ALA A 159 12.36 2.22 -2.26
CA ALA A 159 11.01 2.71 -2.54
C ALA A 159 10.37 2.03 -3.76
N MET A 160 11.17 1.44 -4.67
CA MET A 160 10.66 0.65 -5.79
C MET A 160 10.04 -0.67 -5.34
N GLY A 161 10.24 -1.10 -4.09
CA GLY A 161 9.81 -2.40 -3.60
C GLY A 161 10.63 -3.56 -4.16
N ALA A 162 10.47 -4.74 -3.57
CA ALA A 162 11.12 -5.95 -4.09
C ALA A 162 10.54 -6.32 -5.47
N PRO A 163 11.31 -6.95 -6.37
CA PRO A 163 10.83 -7.27 -7.72
C PRO A 163 9.50 -8.05 -7.76
N HIS A 164 9.28 -8.97 -6.81
CA HIS A 164 8.07 -9.78 -6.70
C HIS A 164 6.84 -9.00 -6.18
N GLU A 165 7.02 -7.77 -5.70
CA GLU A 165 5.96 -6.90 -5.17
C GLU A 165 5.52 -5.82 -6.16
N ARG A 166 6.20 -5.71 -7.32
CA ARG A 166 5.95 -4.66 -8.33
C ARG A 166 4.84 -5.07 -9.28
N ASN A 167 5.19 -5.86 -10.29
CA ASN A 167 4.28 -6.38 -11.31
C ASN A 167 3.95 -7.82 -10.95
N THR A 168 2.85 -8.02 -10.23
CA THR A 168 2.52 -9.33 -9.63
C THR A 168 1.02 -9.52 -9.56
N VAL A 169 0.59 -10.78 -9.50
CA VAL A 169 -0.81 -11.15 -9.31
C VAL A 169 -0.92 -11.83 -7.96
N LEU A 170 -1.66 -11.21 -7.05
CA LEU A 170 -1.96 -11.76 -5.75
C LEU A 170 -3.23 -12.60 -5.84
N ARG A 171 -3.28 -13.73 -5.13
CA ARG A 171 -4.43 -14.63 -5.11
C ARG A 171 -5.03 -14.67 -3.71
N LEU A 172 -6.35 -14.81 -3.65
CA LEU A 172 -7.08 -15.22 -2.47
C LEU A 172 -7.98 -16.38 -2.85
N SER A 173 -8.00 -17.42 -2.02
CA SER A 173 -8.92 -18.54 -2.19
C SER A 173 -10.37 -18.07 -2.22
N ALA A 174 -11.22 -18.87 -2.86
CA ALA A 174 -12.67 -18.68 -2.77
C ALA A 174 -13.07 -18.66 -1.29
N ARG A 175 -13.88 -17.68 -0.90
CA ARG A 175 -14.31 -17.49 0.48
C ARG A 175 -15.71 -18.05 0.66
N SER A 176 -15.90 -18.81 1.74
CA SER A 176 -17.18 -19.40 2.13
C SER A 176 -18.10 -18.41 2.84
#